data_AF-A0A845ZGF7-F1
#
_entry.id   AF-A0A845ZGF7-F1
#
_cell.length_a   1.000
_cell.length_b   1.000
_cell.length_c   1.000
_cell.angle_alpha   90.00
_cell.angle_beta   90.00
_cell.angle_gamma   90.00
#
_symmetry.space_group_name_H-M   'P 1'
#
loop_
_entity.id
_entity.type
_entity.pdbx_description
1 polymer ?
#
loop_
_entity_poly.entity_id
_entity_poly.type
_entity_poly.pdbx_seq_one_letter_code
_entity_poly.pdbx_strand_id
1 'polypeptide(L)' 'MNYIDFFSGAGGWGCGLQMLGLKHLGSYDINESACRTA' A
#
# COMPACT_ATOMS: atom_id res chain seq x y z
N MET A 1 2.84 8.13 12.29
CA MET A 1 1.63 8.56 11.54
C MET A 1 1.11 7.36 10.78
N ASN A 2 -0.21 7.19 10.72
CA ASN A 2 -0.85 6.03 10.10
C ASN A 2 -1.46 6.42 8.76
N TYR A 3 -1.51 5.50 7.79
CA TYR A 3 -2.15 5.76 6.49
C TYR A 3 -2.84 4.52 5.91
N ILE A 4 -3.77 4.77 5.00
CA ILE A 4 -4.46 3.79 4.16
C ILE A 4 -4.08 4.10 2.72
N ASP A 5 -3.70 3.07 1.97
CA ASP A 5 -3.22 3.20 0.58
C ASP A 5 -4.34 2.85 -0.41
N PHE A 6 -4.89 3.87 -1.08
CA PHE A 6 -5.90 3.68 -2.12
C PHE A 6 -5.22 3.66 -3.49
N PHE A 7 -5.65 2.73 -4.36
CA PHE A 7 -5.00 2.47 -5.64
C PHE A 7 -3.55 2.01 -5.45
N SER A 8 -3.34 1.13 -4.47
CA SER A 8 -2.01 0.73 -4.00
C SER A 8 -1.18 0.04 -5.08
N GLY A 9 -1.82 -0.49 -6.13
CA GLY A 9 -1.18 -1.30 -7.15
C GLY A 9 -0.40 -2.44 -6.51
N ALA A 10 0.84 -2.65 -6.95
CA ALA A 10 1.77 -3.62 -6.38
C ALA A 10 2.47 -3.15 -5.08
N GLY A 11 1.99 -2.07 -4.44
CA GLY A 11 2.50 -1.62 -3.14
C GLY A 11 3.72 -0.69 -3.17
N GLY A 12 4.04 -0.07 -4.32
CA GLY A 12 5.24 0.77 -4.48
C GLY A 12 5.30 1.96 -3.52
N TRP A 13 4.21 2.71 -3.41
CA TRP A 13 4.10 3.81 -2.43
C TRP A 13 4.11 3.31 -1.00
N GLY A 14 3.43 2.18 -0.75
CA GLY A 14 3.43 1.52 0.54
C GLY A 14 4.84 1.23 1.07
N CYS A 15 5.71 0.63 0.26
CA CYS A 15 7.10 0.38 0.61
C CYS A 15 7.86 1.65 0.99
N GLY A 16 7.76 2.71 0.18
CA GLY A 16 8.45 3.97 0.44
C GLY A 16 7.99 4.65 1.73
N LEU A 17 6.67 4.71 1.96
CA LEU A 17 6.10 5.32 3.16
C LEU A 17 6.44 4.53 4.43
N GLN A 18 6.51 3.20 4.33
CA GLN A 18 6.91 2.35 5.44
C GLN A 18 8.40 2.55 5.78
N MET A 19 9.28 2.73 4.78
CA MET A 19 10.69 3.09 5.00
C MET A 19 10.86 4.45 5.68
N LEU A 20 9.93 5.37 5.46
CA LEU A 20 9.88 6.66 6.16
C LEU A 20 9.32 6.57 7.59
N GLY A 21 9.00 5.35 8.07
CA GLY A 21 8.50 5.09 9.42
C GLY A 21 7.00 5.31 9.59
N LEU A 22 6.23 5.43 8.50
CA LEU A 22 4.78 5.48 8.58
C LEU A 22 4.21 4.06 8.73
N LYS A 23 3.14 3.94 9.51
CA LYS A 23 2.46 2.65 9.73
C LYS A 23 1.33 2.48 8.71
N HIS A 24 1.46 1.48 7.86
CA HIS A 24 0.43 1.09 6.91
C HIS A 24 -0.70 0.35 7.65
N LEU A 25 -1.94 0.83 7.51
CA LEU A 25 -3.12 0.20 8.13
C LEU A 25 -3.84 -0.76 7.19
N GLY A 26 -3.69 -0.58 5.88
CA GLY A 26 -4.31 -1.41 4.86
C GLY A 26 -4.30 -0.71 3.51
N SER A 27 -4.43 -1.52 2.45
CA SER A 27 -4.43 -1.08 1.07
C SER A 27 -5.68 -1.56 0.33
N TYR A 28 -6.08 -0.80 -0.68
CA TYR A 28 -7.18 -1.11 -1.57
C TYR A 28 -6.77 -0.91 -3.01
N ASP A 29 -7.00 -1.92 -3.84
CA ASP A 29 -6.90 -1.81 -5.29
C ASP A 29 -8.06 -2.58 -5.95
N ILE A 30 -8.49 -2.10 -7.12
CA ILE A 30 -9.55 -2.76 -7.91
C ILE A 30 -8.98 -3.94 -8.70
N ASN A 31 -7.69 -3.92 -9.02
CA ASN A 31 -7.02 -4.98 -9.75
C ASN A 31 -6.65 -6.10 -8.77
N GLU A 32 -7.39 -7.20 -8.82
CA GLU A 32 -7.11 -8.37 -7.98
C GLU A 32 -5.68 -8.93 -8.13
N SER A 33 -5.08 -8.83 -9.33
CA SER A 33 -3.70 -9.27 -9.54
C SER A 33 -2.70 -8.37 -8.81
N ALA A 34 -3.00 -7.09 -8.67
CA ALA A 34 -2.21 -6.16 -7.88
C ALA A 34 -2.36 -6.48 -6.38
N CYS A 35 -3.59 -6.74 -5.90
CA CYS A 35 -3.84 -7.18 -4.53
C CYS A 35 -3.14 -8.50 -4.15
N ARG A 36 -2.93 -9.41 -5.10
CA ARG A 36 -2.17 -10.65 -4.89
C ARG A 36 -0.65 -10.45 -4.86
N THR A 37 -0.17 -9.32 -5.37
CA THR A 37 1.25 -8.99 -5.47
C THR A 37 1.71 -8.13 -4.29
N ALA A 38 0.84 -7.24 -3.82
CA ALA A 38 1.09 -6.27 -2.76
C ALA A 38 1.33 -6.90 -1.38
#